data_AF-A0A212TAX5-F1
#
_entry.id   AF-A0A212TAX5-F1
#
_cell.length_a   1.000
_cell.length_b   1.000
_cell.length_c   1.000
_cell.angle_alpha   90.00
_cell.angle_beta   90.00
_cell.angle_gamma   90.00
#
_symmetry.space_group_name_H-M   'P 1'
#
loop_
_entity.id
_entity.type
_entity.pdbx_description
1 polymer ?
#
loop_
_entity_poly.entity_id
_entity_poly.type
_entity_poly.pdbx_seq_one_letter_code
_entity_poly.pdbx_strand_id
1 'polypeptide(L)'
;MHWLLLALLTALCLALYNFFIKLASGHISAAAGAVILQLVAAGLGGIWLVWLRLKGQPLDISSKGVGLAMLAGAGVGLAEILTFVVFGRGLPSSVGTPVIVGGSVLLTAVLGLVVLRETLSWSQAAGLLSIVIGIALLARGH
;
A
#
# COMPACT_ATOMS: atom_id res chain seq x y z
N MET A 1 -14.98 16.69 2.66
CA MET A 1 -15.99 15.70 2.25
C MET A 1 -15.56 14.91 1.01
N HIS A 2 -15.15 15.54 -0.10
CA HIS A 2 -14.66 14.81 -1.30
C HIS A 2 -13.41 13.94 -1.08
N TRP A 3 -12.46 14.39 -0.24
CA TRP A 3 -11.24 13.61 0.06
C TRP A 3 -11.52 12.33 0.86
N LEU A 4 -12.55 12.34 1.72
CA LEU A 4 -12.93 11.18 2.53
C LEU A 4 -13.53 10.08 1.63
N LEU A 5 -14.35 10.46 0.64
CA LEU A 5 -14.91 9.53 -0.33
C LEU A 5 -13.80 8.88 -1.17
N LEU A 6 -12.82 9.66 -1.62
CA LEU A 6 -11.65 9.14 -2.34
C LEU A 6 -10.85 8.18 -1.44
N ALA A 7 -10.60 8.55 -0.18
CA ALA A 7 -9.89 7.69 0.77
C ALA A 7 -10.64 6.38 1.05
N LEU A 8 -11.97 6.42 1.18
CA LEU A 8 -12.81 5.22 1.33
C LEU A 8 -12.75 4.33 0.09
N LEU A 9 -12.78 4.92 -1.11
CA LEU A 9 -12.64 4.18 -2.35
C LEU A 9 -11.24 3.54 -2.45
N THR A 10 -10.19 4.25 -2.07
CA THR A 10 -8.83 3.70 -1.98
C THR A 10 -8.75 2.56 -0.97
N ALA A 11 -9.39 2.69 0.19
CA ALA A 11 -9.45 1.62 1.19
C ALA A 11 -10.18 0.38 0.65
N LEU A 12 -11.27 0.56 -0.11
CA LEU A 12 -11.97 -0.53 -0.77
C LEU A 12 -11.09 -1.22 -1.81
N CYS A 13 -10.39 -0.46 -2.65
CA CYS A 13 -9.42 -1.00 -3.62
C CYS A 13 -8.29 -1.78 -2.92
N LEU A 14 -7.75 -1.26 -1.82
CA LEU A 14 -6.73 -1.96 -1.02
C LEU A 14 -7.27 -3.23 -0.37
N ALA A 15 -8.52 -3.22 0.10
CA ALA A 15 -9.16 -4.41 0.65
C ALA A 15 -9.32 -5.50 -0.42
N LEU A 16 -9.81 -5.15 -1.61
CA LEU A 16 -9.91 -6.05 -2.75
C LEU A 16 -8.54 -6.57 -3.17
N TYR A 17 -7.53 -5.70 -3.26
CA TYR A 17 -6.15 -6.07 -3.55
C TYR A 17 -5.61 -7.13 -2.57
N ASN A 18 -5.72 -6.91 -1.27
CA ASN A 18 -5.23 -7.87 -0.27
C ASN A 18 -6.01 -9.19 -0.31
N PHE A 19 -7.32 -9.13 -0.55
CA PHE A 19 -8.16 -10.30 -0.68
C PHE A 19 -7.78 -11.16 -1.90
N PHE A 20 -7.63 -10.53 -3.07
CA PHE A 20 -7.25 -11.23 -4.30
C PHE A 20 -5.82 -11.76 -4.27
N ILE A 21 -4.87 -11.06 -3.63
CA ILE A 21 -3.51 -11.58 -3.43
C ILE A 21 -3.56 -12.88 -2.62
N LYS A 22 -4.34 -12.92 -1.53
CA LYS A 22 -4.45 -14.14 -0.74
C LYS A 22 -5.02 -15.27 -1.57
N LEU A 23 -6.11 -15.02 -2.31
CA LEU A 23 -6.73 -16.00 -3.18
C LEU A 23 -5.72 -16.51 -4.23
N ALA A 24 -4.97 -15.61 -4.85
CA ALA A 24 -3.95 -15.95 -5.84
C ALA A 24 -2.77 -16.71 -5.23
N SER A 25 -2.35 -16.41 -3.99
CA SER A 25 -1.20 -17.07 -3.35
C SER A 25 -1.36 -18.59 -3.19
N GLY A 26 -2.59 -19.11 -3.23
CA GLY A 26 -2.86 -20.56 -3.26
C GLY A 26 -2.77 -21.21 -4.65
N HIS A 27 -2.73 -20.42 -5.73
CA HIS A 27 -2.79 -20.88 -7.11
C HIS A 27 -1.55 -20.54 -7.95
N ILE A 28 -0.76 -19.54 -7.55
CA ILE A 28 0.43 -19.09 -8.27
C ILE A 28 1.61 -18.88 -7.31
N SER A 29 2.83 -19.03 -7.83
CA SER A 29 4.03 -18.71 -7.04
C SER A 29 4.07 -17.22 -6.70
N ALA A 30 4.61 -16.90 -5.52
CA ALA A 30 4.67 -15.53 -5.03
C ALA A 30 5.36 -14.56 -6.02
N ALA A 31 6.44 -15.02 -6.65
CA ALA A 31 7.16 -14.24 -7.65
C ALA A 31 6.32 -14.00 -8.92
N ALA A 32 5.61 -15.02 -9.42
CA ALA A 32 4.74 -14.86 -10.59
C ALA A 32 3.57 -13.93 -10.31
N GLY A 33 2.95 -14.04 -9.12
CA GLY A 33 1.86 -13.16 -8.70
C GLY A 33 2.27 -11.70 -8.59
N ALA A 34 3.43 -11.42 -7.99
CA ALA A 34 3.98 -10.07 -7.90
C ALA A 34 4.22 -9.46 -9.30
N VAL A 35 4.83 -10.22 -10.22
CA VAL A 35 5.11 -9.73 -11.58
C VAL A 35 3.82 -9.43 -12.36
N ILE A 36 2.82 -10.32 -12.32
CA ILE A 36 1.54 -10.10 -13.01
C ILE A 36 0.85 -8.85 -12.46
N LEU A 37 0.88 -8.66 -11.14
CA LEU A 37 0.30 -7.51 -10.48
C LEU A 37 1.00 -6.21 -10.93
N GLN A 38 2.34 -6.21 -10.93
CA GLN A 38 3.12 -5.06 -11.39
C GLN A 38 2.78 -4.71 -12.84
N LEU A 39 2.64 -5.70 -13.74
CA LEU A 39 2.31 -5.47 -15.15
C LEU A 39 0.91 -4.86 -15.31
N VAL A 40 -0.09 -5.34 -14.57
CA VAL A 40 -1.45 -4.76 -14.59
C VAL A 40 -1.43 -3.33 -14.03
N ALA A 41 -0.72 -3.10 -12.94
CA ALA A 41 -0.58 -1.78 -12.33
C ALA A 41 0.14 -0.78 -13.25
N ALA A 42 1.25 -1.19 -13.88
CA ALA A 42 1.96 -0.38 -14.87
C ALA A 42 1.09 -0.08 -16.09
N GLY A 43 0.29 -1.05 -16.55
CA GLY A 43 -0.67 -0.85 -17.64
C GLY A 43 -1.70 0.22 -17.32
N LEU A 44 -2.35 0.14 -16.15
CA LEU A 44 -3.33 1.14 -15.71
C LEU A 44 -2.69 2.52 -15.53
N GLY A 45 -1.51 2.60 -14.90
CA GLY A 45 -0.77 3.85 -14.73
C GLY A 45 -0.32 4.45 -16.08
N GLY A 46 0.09 3.61 -17.02
CA GLY A 46 0.49 4.01 -18.37
C GLY A 46 -0.69 4.56 -19.18
N ILE A 47 -1.85 3.89 -19.15
CA ILE A 47 -3.07 4.38 -19.81
C ILE A 47 -3.48 5.74 -19.23
N TRP A 48 -3.44 5.90 -17.91
CA TRP A 48 -3.72 7.16 -17.24
C TRP A 48 -2.76 8.28 -17.68
N LEU A 49 -1.46 7.98 -17.76
CA LEU A 49 -0.44 8.94 -18.19
C LEU A 49 -0.63 9.36 -19.64
N VAL A 50 -0.91 8.41 -20.54
CA VAL A 50 -1.24 8.71 -21.95
C VAL A 50 -2.49 9.57 -22.03
N TRP A 51 -3.54 9.27 -21.24
CA TRP A 51 -4.77 10.05 -21.23
C TRP A 51 -4.55 11.49 -20.74
N LEU A 52 -3.73 11.69 -19.70
CA LEU A 52 -3.32 13.03 -19.25
C LEU A 52 -2.57 13.79 -20.32
N ARG A 53 -1.68 13.10 -21.05
CA ARG A 53 -0.91 13.69 -22.15
C ARG A 53 -1.81 14.12 -23.30
N LEU A 54 -2.82 13.31 -23.64
CA LEU A 54 -3.84 13.63 -24.66
C LEU A 54 -4.73 14.81 -24.24
N LYS A 55 -4.95 15.02 -22.94
CA LYS A 55 -5.67 16.18 -22.40
C LYS A 55 -4.82 17.46 -22.33
N GLY A 56 -3.56 17.41 -22.75
CA GLY A 56 -2.67 18.57 -22.74
C GLY A 56 -2.22 19.01 -21.35
N GLN A 57 -2.31 18.14 -20.32
CA GLN A 57 -1.75 18.47 -19.02
C GLN A 57 -0.21 18.49 -19.08
N PRO A 58 0.46 19.47 -18.42
CA PRO A 58 1.90 19.48 -18.31
C PRO A 58 2.36 18.27 -17.49
N LEU A 59 3.20 17.44 -18.10
CA LEU A 59 3.89 16.36 -17.41
C LEU A 59 5.22 16.90 -16.88
N ASP A 60 5.20 17.49 -15.69
CA ASP A 60 6.39 18.01 -15.03
C ASP A 60 7.25 16.84 -14.50
N ILE A 61 8.18 16.37 -15.34
CA ILE A 61 9.11 15.30 -14.98
C ILE A 61 10.40 15.94 -14.44
N SER A 62 10.60 15.87 -13.13
CA SER A 62 11.84 16.28 -12.47
C SER A 62 12.73 15.08 -12.20
N SER A 63 14.04 15.17 -12.47
CA SER A 63 15.01 14.10 -12.19
C SER A 63 15.01 13.65 -10.72
N LYS A 64 14.76 14.58 -9.78
CA LYS A 64 14.59 14.24 -8.36
C LYS A 64 13.30 13.45 -8.11
N GLY A 65 12.21 13.84 -8.75
CA GLY A 65 10.92 13.14 -8.66
C GLY A 65 10.99 11.71 -9.22
N VAL A 66 11.71 11.53 -10.34
CA VAL A 66 11.95 10.20 -10.91
C VAL A 66 12.74 9.31 -9.95
N GLY A 67 13.80 9.83 -9.32
CA GLY A 67 14.59 9.06 -8.34
C GLY A 67 13.76 8.61 -7.14
N LEU A 68 12.92 9.50 -6.58
CA LEU A 68 12.02 9.16 -5.47
C LEU A 68 10.94 8.16 -5.90
N ALA A 69 10.39 8.31 -7.10
CA ALA A 69 9.40 7.37 -7.65
C ALA A 69 10.00 5.97 -7.87
N MET A 70 11.25 5.88 -8.33
CA MET A 70 11.95 4.60 -8.47
C MET A 70 12.16 3.90 -7.12
N LEU A 71 12.57 4.65 -6.08
CA LEU A 71 12.73 4.11 -4.73
C LEU A 71 11.39 3.64 -4.14
N ALA A 72 10.32 4.41 -4.35
CA ALA A 72 8.98 4.01 -3.96
C ALA A 72 8.54 2.73 -4.69
N GLY A 73 8.78 2.64 -6.01
CA GLY A 73 8.48 1.45 -6.80
C GLY A 73 9.24 0.21 -6.33
N ALA A 74 10.53 0.34 -6.00
CA ALA A 74 11.31 -0.74 -5.42
C ALA A 74 10.74 -1.21 -4.07
N GLY A 75 10.30 -0.28 -3.22
CA GLY A 75 9.63 -0.59 -1.96
C GLY A 75 8.31 -1.34 -2.15
N VAL A 76 7.47 -0.89 -3.09
CA VAL A 76 6.20 -1.55 -3.41
C VAL A 76 6.41 -2.96 -3.97
N GLY A 77 7.34 -3.13 -4.92
CA GLY A 77 7.63 -4.45 -5.49
C GLY A 77 8.15 -5.45 -4.45
N LEU A 78 9.06 -5.02 -3.57
CA LEU A 78 9.53 -5.84 -2.45
C LEU A 78 8.39 -6.18 -1.48
N ALA A 79 7.55 -5.21 -1.15
CA ALA A 79 6.40 -5.41 -0.26
C ALA A 79 5.41 -6.41 -0.85
N GLU A 80 5.11 -6.35 -2.14
CA GLU A 80 4.24 -7.29 -2.84
C GLU A 80 4.79 -8.72 -2.81
N ILE A 81 6.06 -8.90 -3.15
CA ILE A 81 6.72 -10.22 -3.10
C ILE A 81 6.64 -10.79 -1.68
N LEU A 82 7.00 -10.01 -0.66
CA LEU A 82 6.93 -10.43 0.73
C LEU A 82 5.49 -10.75 1.16
N THR A 83 4.51 -9.96 0.73
CA THR A 83 3.09 -10.17 1.03
C THR A 83 2.59 -11.49 0.43
N PHE A 84 2.94 -11.78 -0.82
CA PHE A 84 2.62 -13.07 -1.44
C PHE A 84 3.31 -14.24 -0.73
N VAL A 85 4.57 -14.09 -0.30
CA VAL A 85 5.29 -15.12 0.47
C VAL A 85 4.63 -15.37 1.82
N VAL A 86 4.24 -14.31 2.53
CA VAL A 86 3.57 -14.39 3.83
C VAL A 86 2.22 -15.10 3.72
N PHE A 87 1.41 -14.75 2.72
CA PHE A 87 0.13 -15.44 2.49
C PHE A 87 0.30 -16.86 1.96
N GLY A 88 1.30 -17.12 1.11
CA GLY A 88 1.64 -18.46 0.64
C GLY A 88 2.13 -19.40 1.75
N ARG A 89 2.64 -18.87 2.87
CA ARG A 89 2.98 -19.64 4.08
C ARG A 89 1.77 -20.00 4.95
N GLY A 90 0.56 -19.69 4.50
CA GLY A 90 -0.68 -20.04 5.20
C GLY A 90 -1.14 -19.01 6.24
N LEU A 91 -0.54 -17.81 6.27
CA LEU A 91 -0.97 -16.76 7.20
C LEU A 91 -2.40 -16.31 6.84
N PRO A 92 -3.37 -16.34 7.78
CA PRO A 92 -4.71 -15.86 7.48
C PRO A 92 -4.71 -14.36 7.20
N SER A 93 -5.38 -13.92 6.13
CA SER A 93 -5.53 -12.49 5.81
C SER A 93 -6.17 -11.67 6.92
N SER A 94 -6.97 -12.30 7.77
CA SER A 94 -7.55 -11.66 8.96
C SER A 94 -6.47 -11.16 9.93
N VAL A 95 -5.25 -11.69 9.89
CA VAL A 95 -4.12 -11.27 10.72
C VAL A 95 -2.97 -10.69 9.90
N GLY A 96 -2.67 -11.28 8.75
CA GLY A 96 -1.63 -10.77 7.84
C GLY A 96 -1.94 -9.37 7.32
N THR A 97 -3.17 -9.10 6.88
CA THR A 97 -3.53 -7.78 6.32
C THR A 97 -3.46 -6.67 7.37
N PRO A 98 -4.03 -6.83 8.59
CA PRO A 98 -3.87 -5.83 9.64
C PRO A 98 -2.42 -5.62 10.07
N VAL A 99 -1.60 -6.67 10.15
CA VAL A 99 -0.19 -6.54 10.53
C VAL A 99 0.63 -5.80 9.45
N ILE A 100 0.44 -6.16 8.18
CA ILE A 100 1.17 -5.53 7.06
C ILE A 100 0.71 -4.09 6.84
N VAL A 101 -0.59 -3.86 6.69
CA VAL A 101 -1.16 -2.53 6.41
C VAL A 101 -1.05 -1.64 7.64
N GLY A 102 -1.33 -2.19 8.81
CA GLY A 102 -1.27 -1.44 10.06
C GLY A 102 0.16 -1.12 10.50
N GLY A 103 1.09 -2.06 10.34
CA GLY A 103 2.52 -1.83 10.56
C GLY A 103 3.11 -0.80 9.61
N SER A 104 2.70 -0.81 8.33
CA SER A 104 3.16 0.19 7.35
C SER A 104 2.61 1.59 7.65
N VAL A 105 1.36 1.71 8.10
CA VAL A 105 0.77 3.00 8.55
C VAL A 105 1.58 3.57 9.71
N LEU A 106 1.97 2.75 10.68
CA LEU A 106 2.80 3.18 11.81
C LEU A 106 4.18 3.67 11.37
N LEU A 107 4.88 2.87 10.55
CA LEU A 107 6.19 3.24 10.04
C LEU A 107 6.14 4.51 9.18
N THR A 108 5.07 4.66 8.39
CA THR A 108 4.85 5.87 7.58
C THR A 108 4.59 7.08 8.46
N ALA A 109 3.80 6.95 9.53
CA ALA A 109 3.57 8.04 10.48
C ALA A 109 4.85 8.46 11.21
N VAL A 110 5.70 7.50 11.59
CA VAL A 110 7.02 7.78 12.20
C VAL A 110 7.94 8.48 11.20
N LEU A 111 7.99 8.03 9.94
CA LEU A 111 8.76 8.69 8.90
C LEU A 111 8.22 10.09 8.58
N GLY A 112 6.90 10.30 8.58
CA GLY A 112 6.28 11.62 8.45
C GLY A 112 6.69 12.57 9.57
N LEU A 113 6.71 12.07 10.81
CA LEU A 113 7.13 12.87 11.96
C LEU A 113 8.64 13.16 11.96
N VAL A 114 9.48 12.19 11.61
CA VAL A 114 10.96 12.31 11.71
C VAL A 114 11.57 12.97 10.47
N VAL A 115 11.11 12.59 9.28
CA VAL A 115 11.71 13.02 8.00
C VAL A 115 10.97 14.24 7.44
N LEU A 116 9.63 14.21 7.40
CA LEU A 116 8.83 15.33 6.89
C LEU A 116 8.58 16.41 7.96
N ARG A 117 8.93 16.14 9.23
CA ARG A 117 8.71 17.04 10.39
C ARG A 117 7.25 17.47 10.55
N GLU A 118 6.32 16.60 10.19
CA GLU A 118 4.90 16.88 10.36
C GLU A 118 4.52 16.89 11.83
N THR A 119 3.74 17.90 12.25
CA THR A 119 3.20 17.96 13.60
C THR A 119 1.91 17.17 13.68
N LEU A 120 1.94 16.05 14.40
CA LEU A 120 0.73 15.27 14.70
C LEU A 120 -0.12 15.97 15.76
N SER A 121 -1.41 16.14 15.46
CA SER A 121 -2.39 16.53 16.47
C SER A 121 -2.53 15.43 17.54
N TRP A 122 -2.84 15.83 18.78
CA TRP A 122 -3.10 14.88 19.88
C TRP A 122 -4.22 13.87 19.55
N SER A 123 -5.23 14.29 18.76
CA SER A 123 -6.28 13.40 18.28
C SER A 123 -5.80 12.40 17.23
N GLN A 124 -4.85 12.78 16.37
CA GLN A 124 -4.25 11.88 15.37
C GLN A 124 -3.32 10.86 16.04
N ALA A 125 -2.57 11.27 17.06
CA ALA A 125 -1.75 10.38 17.86
C ALA A 125 -2.60 9.33 18.60
N ALA A 126 -3.72 9.73 19.20
CA ALA A 126 -4.66 8.82 19.86
C ALA A 126 -5.31 7.84 18.86
N GLY A 127 -5.64 8.30 17.65
CA GLY A 127 -6.13 7.45 16.57
C GLY A 127 -5.09 6.43 16.12
N LEU A 128 -3.83 6.86 15.95
CA LEU A 128 -2.72 5.98 15.59
C LEU A 128 -2.47 4.91 16.66
N LEU A 129 -2.47 5.28 17.94
CA LEU A 129 -2.37 4.34 19.06
C LEU A 129 -3.52 3.33 19.08
N SER A 130 -4.75 3.77 18.81
CA SER A 130 -5.91 2.89 18.71
C SER A 130 -5.78 1.87 17.58
N ILE A 131 -5.22 2.29 16.44
CA ILE A 131 -4.90 1.39 15.32
C ILE A 131 -3.86 0.35 15.76
N VAL A 132 -2.78 0.77 16.44
CA VAL A 132 -1.74 -0.15 16.95
C VAL A 132 -2.32 -1.19 17.89
N ILE A 133 -3.11 -0.74 18.87
CA ILE A 133 -3.75 -1.61 19.85
C ILE A 133 -4.70 -2.57 19.15
N GLY A 134 -5.48 -2.09 18.17
CA GLY A 134 -6.34 -2.93 17.35
C GLY A 134 -5.57 -4.02 16.62
N ILE A 135 -4.48 -3.67 15.93
CA ILE A 135 -3.62 -4.63 15.21
C ILE A 135 -3.02 -5.65 16.18
N ALA A 136 -2.51 -5.20 17.33
CA ALA A 136 -1.90 -6.07 18.34
C ALA A 136 -2.92 -7.06 18.94
N LEU A 137 -4.17 -6.64 19.13
CA LEU A 137 -5.26 -7.51 19.56
C LEU A 137 -5.65 -8.51 18.47
N LEU A 138 -5.77 -8.08 17.21
CA LEU A 138 -6.02 -9.00 16.09
C LEU A 138 -4.90 -10.02 15.90
N ALA A 139 -3.63 -9.60 16.08
CA ALA A 139 -2.47 -10.47 15.96
C ALA A 139 -2.36 -11.51 17.09
N ARG A 140 -2.92 -11.21 18.28
CA ARG A 140 -2.94 -12.11 19.44
C ARG A 140 -4.09 -13.12 19.44
N GLY A 141 -5.05 -13.00 18.52
CA GLY A 141 -6.18 -13.93 18.38
C GLY A 141 -5.85 -15.25 17.70
N HIS A 142 -4.56 -15.58 17.52
CA HIS A 142 -4.05 -16.83 16.96
C HIS A 142 -3.34 -17.67 18.03
#